data_AF-A0A210QYJ2-F1
#
_entry.id   AF-A0A210QYJ2-F1
#
_cell.length_a   1.000
_cell.length_b   1.000
_cell.length_c   1.000
_cell.angle_alpha   90.00
_cell.angle_beta   90.00
_cell.angle_gamma   90.00
#
_symmetry.space_group_name_H-M   'P 1'
#
loop_
_entity.id
_entity.type
_entity.pdbx_description
1 polymer ?
#
loop_
_entity_poly.entity_id
_entity_poly.type
_entity_poly.pdbx_seq_one_letter_code
_entity_poly.pdbx_strand_id
1 'polypeptide(L)'
;MFFSLNADNRLMVHDMTNGHVGSICGLMWNDTEAAVMCRHLGLPGPGSATILQRSQNFSRGLFAINCTGNELDAFDCDLATSDISNGMCGNLGDAALNCGTRGKSVRLEAYMNGSYDCH
;
A
#
# COMPACT_ATOMS: atom_id res chain seq x y z
N MET A 1 3.47 5.40 -16.09
CA MET A 1 3.06 4.52 -14.98
C MET A 1 2.54 5.37 -13.84
N PHE A 2 1.63 4.88 -12.99
CA PHE A 2 1.27 5.53 -11.72
C PHE A 2 0.84 4.50 -10.66
N PHE A 3 0.85 4.90 -9.39
CA PHE A 3 0.46 4.06 -8.25
C PHE A 3 -0.88 4.47 -7.66
N SER A 4 -1.62 3.50 -7.09
CA SER A 4 -2.89 3.76 -6.40
C SER A 4 -3.19 2.69 -5.36
N LEU A 5 -4.01 3.02 -4.35
CA LEU A 5 -4.56 2.02 -3.43
C LEU A 5 -5.92 1.50 -3.92
N ASN A 6 -6.12 0.19 -3.83
CA ASN A 6 -7.42 -0.44 -3.97
C ASN A 6 -8.24 -0.32 -2.66
N ALA A 7 -9.52 -0.68 -2.68
CA ALA A 7 -10.42 -0.58 -1.53
C ALA A 7 -10.00 -1.43 -0.30
N ASP A 8 -9.18 -2.47 -0.49
CA ASP A 8 -8.57 -3.28 0.58
C ASP A 8 -7.18 -2.77 1.00
N ASN A 9 -6.80 -1.56 0.58
CA ASN A 9 -5.46 -0.96 0.74
C ASN A 9 -4.33 -1.71 0.01
N ARG A 10 -4.63 -2.66 -0.89
CA ARG A 10 -3.62 -3.23 -1.80
C ARG A 10 -3.01 -2.13 -2.66
N LEU A 11 -1.68 -2.12 -2.77
CA LEU A 11 -0.96 -1.24 -3.66
C LEU A 11 -1.00 -1.78 -5.10
N MET A 12 -1.48 -0.94 -5.99
CA MET A 12 -1.66 -1.22 -7.42
C MET A 12 -0.76 -0.30 -8.23
N VAL A 13 -0.24 -0.83 -9.34
CA VAL A 13 0.53 -0.09 -10.35
C VAL A 13 -0.23 -0.15 -11.69
N HIS A 14 -0.32 1.00 -12.35
CA HIS A 14 -0.98 1.16 -13.64
C HIS A 14 0.04 1.54 -14.70
N ASP A 15 0.15 0.72 -15.75
CA ASP A 15 0.93 1.02 -16.94
C ASP A 15 0.01 1.54 -18.05
N MET A 16 0.10 2.85 -18.28
CA MET A 16 -0.65 3.57 -19.31
C MET A 16 -0.22 3.21 -20.74
N THR A 17 0.96 2.62 -20.95
CA THR A 17 1.42 2.27 -22.29
C THR A 17 0.76 0.99 -22.81
N ASN A 18 0.57 0.01 -21.93
CA ASN A 18 -0.06 -1.28 -22.23
C ASN A 18 -1.51 -1.40 -21.71
N GLY A 19 -2.04 -0.35 -21.06
CA GLY A 19 -3.38 -0.37 -20.44
C GLY A 19 -3.50 -1.37 -19.28
N HIS A 20 -2.39 -1.73 -18.65
CA HIS A 20 -2.31 -2.83 -17.69
C HIS A 20 -2.41 -2.34 -16.25
N VAL A 21 -3.16 -3.05 -15.40
CA VAL A 21 -3.13 -2.86 -13.94
C VAL A 21 -2.63 -4.12 -13.24
N GLY A 22 -1.64 -3.93 -12.37
CA GLY A 22 -0.99 -4.99 -11.63
C GLY A 22 -0.95 -4.73 -10.14
N SER A 23 -1.01 -5.82 -9.37
CA SER A 23 -0.62 -5.86 -7.97
C SER A 23 0.91 -5.87 -7.83
N ILE A 24 1.40 -5.41 -6.69
CA ILE A 24 2.84 -5.43 -6.36
C ILE A 24 3.11 -6.60 -5.41
N CYS A 25 4.23 -7.31 -5.61
CA CYS A 25 4.63 -8.42 -4.75
C CYS A 25 5.06 -7.96 -3.35
N GLY A 26 4.69 -8.71 -2.32
CA GLY A 26 5.14 -8.51 -0.94
C GLY A 26 6.62 -8.86 -0.67
N LEU A 27 7.45 -8.97 -1.72
CA LEU A 27 8.89 -9.24 -1.60
C LEU A 27 9.61 -7.95 -1.21
N MET A 28 10.45 -8.01 -0.16
CA MET A 28 11.13 -6.86 0.47
C MET A 28 10.20 -5.76 1.02
N TRP A 29 8.89 -5.91 0.85
CA TRP A 29 7.86 -4.94 1.24
C TRP A 29 7.81 -4.74 2.76
N ASN A 30 8.28 -3.59 3.23
CA ASN A 30 8.34 -3.22 4.64
C ASN A 30 7.91 -1.75 4.85
N ASP A 31 7.92 -1.30 6.12
CA ASP A 31 7.46 0.06 6.48
C ASP A 31 8.26 1.17 5.76
N THR A 32 9.51 0.89 5.35
CA THR A 32 10.36 1.82 4.58
C THR A 32 9.74 2.17 3.23
N GLU A 33 9.36 1.17 2.42
CA GLU A 33 8.71 1.42 1.13
C GLU A 33 7.30 1.97 1.34
N ALA A 34 6.57 1.48 2.35
CA ALA A 34 5.24 1.99 2.67
C ALA A 34 5.27 3.50 3.00
N ALA A 35 6.29 3.98 3.71
CA ALA A 35 6.49 5.40 4.01
C ALA A 35 6.71 6.23 2.74
N VAL A 36 7.55 5.76 1.81
CA VAL A 36 7.75 6.43 0.51
C VAL A 36 6.46 6.45 -0.30
N MET A 37 5.75 5.32 -0.38
CA MET A 37 4.50 5.22 -1.13
C MET A 37 3.42 6.13 -0.56
N CYS A 38 3.31 6.27 0.76
CA CYS A 38 2.38 7.22 1.37
C CYS A 38 2.67 8.66 0.98
N ARG A 39 3.96 9.04 0.99
CA ARG A 39 4.43 10.37 0.61
C ARG A 39 4.18 10.67 -0.88
N HIS A 40 4.49 9.72 -1.76
CA HIS A 40 4.18 9.79 -3.20
C HIS A 40 2.67 9.94 -3.46
N LEU A 41 1.83 9.20 -2.73
CA LEU A 41 0.37 9.28 -2.81
C LEU A 41 -0.22 10.55 -2.15
N GLY A 42 0.59 11.44 -1.56
CA GLY A 42 0.15 12.64 -0.86
C GLY A 42 -0.63 12.37 0.44
N LEU A 43 -0.43 11.19 1.03
CA LEU A 43 -1.07 10.73 2.26
C LEU A 43 -0.17 11.07 3.48
N PRO A 44 -0.75 11.46 4.64
CA PRO A 44 -0.05 12.29 5.62
C PRO A 44 0.72 11.54 6.71
N GLY A 45 0.40 10.28 6.99
CA GLY A 45 0.96 9.53 8.10
C GLY A 45 2.15 8.67 7.66
N PRO A 46 2.76 7.96 8.63
CA PRO A 46 4.11 7.42 8.48
C PRO A 46 4.25 6.32 7.44
N GLY A 47 3.14 5.70 7.03
CA GLY A 47 3.15 4.45 6.28
C GLY A 47 3.42 3.26 7.18
N SER A 48 2.62 2.21 7.03
CA SER A 48 2.92 0.89 7.56
C SER A 48 2.56 -0.16 6.52
N ALA A 49 3.47 -1.10 6.30
CA ALA A 49 3.32 -2.17 5.36
C ALA A 49 2.41 -3.28 5.91
N THR A 50 1.69 -3.91 5.00
CA THR A 50 0.95 -5.14 5.25
C THR A 50 1.04 -6.00 4.00
N ILE A 51 0.96 -7.33 4.16
CA ILE A 51 0.90 -8.25 3.02
C ILE A 51 -0.49 -8.90 3.04
N LEU A 52 -1.25 -8.68 1.97
CA LEU A 52 -2.55 -9.32 1.74
C LEU A 52 -2.35 -10.62 0.98
N GLN A 53 -3.34 -11.51 0.98
CA GLN A 53 -3.30 -12.68 0.11
C GLN A 53 -3.20 -12.27 -1.37
N ARG A 54 -2.50 -13.11 -2.16
CA ARG A 54 -2.30 -12.94 -3.59
C ARG A 54 -3.65 -12.85 -4.31
N SER A 55 -3.93 -11.71 -4.95
CA SER A 55 -5.13 -11.53 -5.75
C SER A 55 -5.11 -12.41 -6.99
N GLN A 56 -6.20 -13.16 -7.19
CA GLN A 56 -6.45 -13.88 -8.45
C GLN A 56 -7.05 -12.96 -9.54
N ASN A 57 -7.49 -11.75 -9.16
CA ASN A 57 -8.12 -10.78 -10.09
C ASN A 57 -7.10 -9.86 -10.77
N PHE A 58 -5.89 -9.74 -10.21
CA PHE A 58 -4.86 -8.80 -10.68
C PHE A 58 -3.56 -9.52 -10.98
N SER A 59 -2.97 -9.21 -12.13
CA SER A 59 -1.63 -9.61 -12.54
C SER A 59 -0.53 -9.10 -11.59
N ARG A 60 0.71 -9.55 -11.76
CA ARG A 60 1.91 -8.93 -11.17
C ARG A 60 2.32 -7.76 -12.06
N GLY A 61 2.32 -6.55 -11.51
CA GLY A 61 2.86 -5.36 -12.20
C GLY A 61 4.30 -5.05 -11.80
N LEU A 62 4.65 -5.26 -10.53
CA LEU A 62 6.01 -5.17 -10.00
C LEU A 62 6.30 -6.33 -9.04
N PHE A 63 7.55 -6.76 -9.01
CA PHE A 63 8.07 -7.86 -8.19
C PHE A 63 8.76 -7.39 -6.92
N ALA A 64 9.19 -6.13 -6.87
CA ALA A 64 9.60 -5.44 -5.65
C ALA A 64 9.54 -3.93 -5.87
N ILE A 65 9.42 -3.21 -4.75
CA ILE A 65 9.88 -1.83 -4.60
C ILE A 65 11.00 -1.91 -3.55
N ASN A 66 12.11 -1.21 -3.77
CA ASN A 66 13.23 -1.17 -2.83
C ASN A 66 13.66 0.29 -2.64
N CYS A 67 13.38 0.84 -1.46
CA CYS A 67 13.58 2.24 -1.12
C CYS A 67 14.62 2.39 0.02
N THR A 68 15.35 3.49 0.08
CA THR A 68 16.14 3.86 1.27
C THR A 68 15.29 4.55 2.35
N GLY A 69 14.08 5.01 1.99
CA GLY A 69 13.10 5.70 2.84
C GLY A 69 13.05 7.22 2.62
N ASN A 70 14.12 7.79 2.06
CA ASN A 70 14.32 9.25 1.93
C ASN A 70 13.73 9.86 0.64
N GLU A 71 13.38 9.04 -0.35
CA GLU A 71 13.30 9.35 -1.79
C GLU A 71 12.43 10.53 -2.25
N LEU A 72 11.56 11.09 -1.41
CA LEU A 72 10.38 11.87 -1.81
C LEU A 72 9.37 11.05 -2.63
N ASP A 73 9.66 10.73 -3.90
CA ASP A 73 8.75 10.04 -4.84
C ASP A 73 8.96 8.51 -4.89
N ALA A 74 7.96 7.76 -5.36
CA ALA A 74 8.04 6.31 -5.54
C ALA A 74 8.90 5.89 -6.74
N PHE A 75 9.00 6.73 -7.77
CA PHE A 75 9.82 6.46 -8.96
C PHE A 75 11.32 6.65 -8.75
N ASP A 76 11.72 7.24 -7.63
CA ASP A 76 13.12 7.38 -7.22
C ASP A 76 13.64 6.13 -6.45
N CYS A 77 12.75 5.19 -6.10
CA CYS A 77 13.11 3.86 -5.58
C CYS A 77 13.49 2.89 -6.72
N ASP A 78 14.20 1.81 -6.40
CA ASP A 78 14.45 0.73 -7.36
C ASP A 78 13.19 -0.13 -7.54
N LEU A 79 12.70 -0.21 -8.78
CA LEU A 79 11.43 -0.85 -9.16
C LEU A 79 11.68 -2.11 -9.99
N ALA A 80 11.61 -3.28 -9.35
CA ALA A 80 11.83 -4.56 -10.03
C ALA A 80 10.61 -4.94 -10.90
N THR A 81 10.74 -4.76 -12.22
CA THR A 81 9.73 -5.13 -13.24
C THR A 81 9.77 -6.60 -13.64
N SER A 82 10.79 -7.35 -13.21
CA SER A 82 10.97 -8.78 -13.46
C SER A 82 11.20 -9.56 -12.16
N ASP A 83 11.02 -10.88 -12.21
CA ASP A 83 11.09 -11.73 -11.02
C ASP A 83 12.54 -11.94 -10.54
N ILE A 84 12.99 -11.07 -9.62
CA ILE A 84 14.25 -11.18 -8.89
C ILE A 84 14.26 -12.29 -7.82
N SER A 85 13.13 -12.99 -7.63
CA SER A 85 12.89 -13.91 -6.52
C SER A 85 12.85 -15.39 -6.93
N ASN A 86 13.19 -15.70 -8.18
CA ASN A 86 13.19 -17.06 -8.73
C ASN A 86 11.86 -17.81 -8.50
N GLY A 87 10.72 -17.13 -8.70
CA GLY A 87 9.38 -17.68 -8.55
C GLY A 87 8.70 -17.47 -7.20
N MET A 88 9.40 -16.98 -6.16
CA MET A 88 8.78 -16.78 -4.84
C MET A 88 7.57 -15.84 -4.89
N CYS A 89 7.58 -14.83 -5.76
CA CYS A 89 6.46 -13.91 -5.96
C CYS A 89 5.15 -14.53 -6.48
N GLY A 90 5.15 -15.81 -6.88
CA GLY A 90 3.94 -16.60 -7.13
C GLY A 90 3.22 -17.07 -5.86
N ASN A 91 3.99 -17.31 -4.78
CA ASN A 91 3.46 -17.74 -3.47
C ASN A 91 3.33 -16.59 -2.47
N LEU A 92 4.15 -15.53 -2.62
CA LEU A 92 4.05 -14.33 -1.80
C LEU A 92 2.75 -13.58 -2.08
N GLY A 93 2.24 -12.93 -1.04
CA GLY A 93 1.07 -12.08 -1.12
C GLY A 93 1.29 -10.79 -1.91
N ASP A 94 0.32 -9.90 -1.82
CA ASP A 94 0.37 -8.58 -2.44
C ASP A 94 0.71 -7.51 -1.41
N ALA A 95 1.57 -6.58 -1.80
CA ALA A 95 1.90 -5.40 -1.03
C ALA A 95 0.63 -4.56 -0.78
N ALA A 96 0.43 -4.18 0.47
CA ALA A 96 -0.61 -3.27 0.94
C ALA A 96 -0.01 -2.31 1.97
N LEU A 97 -0.66 -1.18 2.20
CA LEU A 97 -0.17 -0.20 3.17
C LEU A 97 -1.27 0.66 3.80
N ASN A 98 -1.04 1.06 5.04
CA ASN A 98 -1.87 2.03 5.73
C ASN A 98 -1.05 3.30 6.00
N CYS A 99 -1.42 4.41 5.36
CA CYS A 99 -0.77 5.70 5.55
C CYS A 99 -1.23 6.46 6.80
N GLY A 100 -2.02 5.85 7.67
CA GLY A 100 -2.81 6.57 8.66
C GLY A 100 -3.88 7.44 8.01
N THR A 101 -4.95 7.72 8.73
CA THR A 101 -5.92 8.71 8.26
C THR A 101 -5.36 10.12 8.50
N ARG A 102 -5.65 11.07 7.59
CA ARG A 102 -5.82 12.47 8.05
C ARG A 102 -6.85 12.39 9.17
N GLY A 103 -6.55 12.94 10.34
CA GLY A 103 -7.33 12.76 11.57
C GLY A 103 -8.83 13.03 11.45
N LYS A 104 -9.55 12.04 10.93
CA LYS A 104 -10.91 11.70 11.32
C LYS A 104 -10.77 10.48 12.20
N SER A 105 -10.48 10.75 13.47
CA SER A 105 -11.03 9.96 14.54
C SER A 105 -12.54 9.88 14.28
N VAL A 106 -12.99 8.77 13.69
CA VAL A 106 -14.40 8.42 13.69
C VAL A 106 -14.72 8.15 15.15
N ARG A 107 -15.21 9.18 15.84
CA ARG A 107 -15.92 9.03 17.11
C ARG A 107 -17.09 8.10 16.80
N LEU A 108 -16.92 6.83 17.12
CA LEU A 108 -18.02 5.89 17.16
C LEU A 108 -18.95 6.38 18.27
N GLU A 109 -19.94 7.18 17.90
CA GLU A 109 -21.07 7.49 18.77
C GLU A 109 -21.91 6.23 18.90
N ALA A 110 -21.47 5.34 19.79
CA ALA A 110 -22.27 4.25 20.29
C ALA A 110 -23.50 4.86 20.98
N TYR A 111 -24.62 4.89 20.27
CA TYR A 111 -25.89 5.40 20.77
C TYR A 111 -26.47 4.42 21.79
N MET A 112 -25.89 4.39 22.98
CA MET A 112 -26.43 3.66 24.13
C MET A 112 -27.11 4.66 25.07
N ASN A 113 -28.44 4.54 25.15
CA ASN A 113 -29.27 5.22 26.14
C ASN A 113 -28.70 4.97 27.54
N GLY A 114 -28.15 6.02 28.17
CA GLY A 114 -27.48 5.92 29.45
C GLY A 114 -27.33 7.30 30.08
N SER A 115 -28.40 7.75 30.74
CA SER A 115 -28.40 8.99 31.53
C SER A 115 -27.26 9.01 32.54
N TYR A 116 -26.45 10.06 32.53
CA TYR A 116 -25.74 10.51 33.71
C TYR A 116 -25.88 12.02 33.87
N ASP A 117 -26.15 12.40 35.11
CA ASP A 117 -26.43 13.75 35.58
C ASP A 117 -25.15 14.60 35.60
N CYS A 118 -25.28 15.90 35.34
CA CYS A 118 -24.16 16.85 35.34
C CYS A 118 -24.44 17.97 36.34
N HIS A 119 -23.54 18.11 37.32
CA HIS A 119 -23.48 19.23 38.26
C HIS A 119 -22.55 20.34 37.73
#